data_AF-A0A831VMG4-F1
#
_entry.id   AF-A0A831VMG4-F1
#
_cell.length_a   1.000
_cell.length_b   1.000
_cell.length_c   1.000
_cell.angle_alpha   90.00
_cell.angle_beta   90.00
_cell.angle_gamma   90.00
#
_symmetry.space_group_name_H-M   'P 1'
#
loop_
_entity.id
_entity.type
_entity.pdbx_description
1 polymer ?
#
loop_
_entity_poly.entity_id
_entity_poly.type
_entity_poly.pdbx_seq_one_letter_code
_entity_poly.pdbx_strand_id
1 'polypeptide(L)' 'MDAKKRPRKVSLFIPCLVEHFLPQVGEATARILSRVGMEVDYP' A
#
# COMPACT_ATOMS: atom_id res chain seq x y z
N MET A 1 -12.53 10.45 -22.94
CA MET A 1 -13.59 10.38 -21.91
C MET A 1 -13.11 9.43 -20.84
N ASP A 2 -12.11 9.85 -20.04
CA ASP A 2 -11.58 9.04 -18.94
C ASP A 2 -12.46 9.25 -17.71
N ALA A 3 -13.31 8.26 -17.44
CA ALA A 3 -14.06 8.20 -16.20
C ALA A 3 -13.06 8.22 -15.04
N LYS A 4 -13.11 9.28 -14.22
CA LYS A 4 -12.27 9.50 -13.04
C LYS A 4 -12.45 8.32 -12.06
N LYS A 5 -11.62 7.28 -12.23
CA LYS A 5 -11.65 6.08 -11.40
C LYS A 5 -11.26 6.49 -9.99
N ARG A 6 -12.19 6.38 -9.04
CA ARG A 6 -11.90 6.68 -7.63
C ARG A 6 -10.71 5.81 -7.19
N PRO A 7 -9.70 6.36 -6.50
CA PRO A 7 -8.62 5.54 -5.98
C PRO A 7 -9.24 4.48 -5.07
N ARG A 8 -8.91 3.22 -5.33
CA ARG A 8 -9.39 2.10 -4.50
C ARG A 8 -8.57 2.12 -3.22
N LYS A 9 -9.22 2.25 -2.07
CA LYS A 9 -8.57 2.30 -0.76
C LYS A 9 -8.22 0.90 -0.29
N VAL A 10 -7.04 0.72 0.30
CA VAL A 10 -6.60 -0.53 0.93
C VAL A 10 -5.90 -0.21 2.24
N SER A 11 -6.23 -0.96 3.29
CA SER A 11 -5.51 -0.92 4.56
C SER A 11 -4.39 -1.95 4.50
N LEU A 12 -3.14 -1.50 4.64
CA LEU A 12 -1.94 -2.33 4.59
C LEU A 12 -1.46 -2.59 6.02
N PHE A 13 -1.92 -3.70 6.59
CA PHE A 13 -1.40 -4.18 7.86
C PHE A 13 0.02 -4.72 7.69
N ILE A 14 0.98 -4.13 8.41
CA ILE A 14 2.37 -4.60 8.46
C ILE A 14 2.55 -5.40 9.75
N PRO A 15 2.82 -6.72 9.66
CA PRO A 15 3.09 -7.51 10.86
C PRO A 15 4.32 -6.98 11.61
N CYS A 16 4.32 -7.02 12.94
CA CYS A 16 5.44 -6.57 13.77
C CYS A 16 6.78 -7.25 13.39
N LEU A 17 6.74 -8.49 12.94
CA LEU A 17 7.91 -9.19 12.42
C LEU A 17 8.47 -8.53 11.15
N VAL A 18 7.59 -8.10 10.23
CA VAL A 18 8.02 -7.39 9.02
C VAL A 18 8.55 -6.01 9.39
N GLU A 19 7.85 -5.28 10.25
CA GLU A 19 8.27 -3.95 10.70
C GLU A 19 9.66 -3.98 11.35
N HIS A 20 9.92 -4.96 12.21
CA HIS A 20 11.17 -5.02 12.98
C HIS A 20 12.35 -5.63 12.23
N PHE A 21 12.12 -6.56 11.31
CA PHE A 21 13.20 -7.33 10.67
C PHE A 21 13.35 -7.07 9.17
N LEU A 22 12.29 -6.65 8.49
CA LEU A 22 12.23 -6.48 7.04
C LEU A 22 11.37 -5.27 6.61
N PRO A 23 11.58 -4.05 7.16
CA PRO A 23 10.72 -2.89 6.89
C PRO A 23 10.62 -2.56 5.39
N GLN A 24 11.66 -2.84 4.61
CA GLN A 24 11.69 -2.68 3.17
C GLN A 24 10.58 -3.46 2.43
N VAL A 25 10.08 -4.54 3.00
CA VAL A 25 8.97 -5.32 2.42
C VAL A 25 7.65 -4.54 2.51
N GLY A 26 7.40 -3.87 3.64
CA GLY A 26 6.24 -2.98 3.80
C GLY A 26 6.29 -1.82 2.81
N GLU A 27 7.45 -1.15 2.71
CA GLU A 27 7.67 -0.04 1.77
C GLU A 27 7.55 -0.47 0.29
N ALA A 28 8.07 -1.64 -0.07
CA ALA A 28 7.97 -2.15 -1.43
C ALA A 28 6.51 -2.46 -1.80
N THR A 29 5.77 -3.06 -0.87
CA THR A 29 4.35 -3.39 -1.03
C THR A 29 3.52 -2.11 -1.22
N ALA A 30 3.73 -1.13 -0.35
CA ALA A 30 3.17 0.22 -0.45
C ALA A 30 3.37 0.87 -1.82
N ARG A 31 4.61 0.84 -2.31
CA ARG A 31 5.01 1.45 -3.58
C ARG A 31 4.34 0.78 -4.78
N ILE A 32 4.20 -0.55 -4.75
CA ILE A 32 3.50 -1.32 -5.79
C ILE A 32 2.00 -0.98 -5.78
N LEU A 33 1.36 -0.96 -4.60
CA LEU A 33 -0.06 -0.64 -4.45
C LEU A 33 -0.38 0.77 -4.98
N SER A 34 0.46 1.75 -4.66
CA SER A 34 0.33 3.11 -5.19
C SER A 34 0.45 3.16 -6.72
N ARG A 35 1.42 2.44 -7.30
CA ARG A 35 1.62 2.38 -8.77
C ARG A 35 0.43 1.78 -9.52
N VAL A 36 -0.32 0.87 -8.91
CA VAL A 36 -1.54 0.30 -9.52
C VAL A 36 -2.81 1.11 -9.22
N GLY A 37 -2.65 2.31 -8.66
CA GLY A 37 -3.73 3.27 -8.42
C GLY A 37 -4.52 3.03 -7.13
N MET A 38 -3.94 2.34 -6.14
CA MET A 38 -4.54 2.24 -4.81
C MET A 38 -4.12 3.43 -3.94
N GLU A 39 -5.01 3.86 -3.05
CA GLU A 39 -4.68 4.71 -1.91
C GLU A 39 -4.43 3.80 -0.71
N VAL A 40 -3.23 3.87 -0.14
CA VAL A 40 -2.79 2.97 0.94
C VAL A 40 -2.93 3.69 2.27
N ASP A 41 -3.60 3.04 3.22
CA ASP A 41 -3.74 3.43 4.61
C ASP A 41 -2.98 2.44 5.51
N TYR A 42 -2.26 2.94 6.53
CA TYR A 42 -1.50 2.11 7.47
C TYR A 42 -2.09 2.32 8.88
N PRO A 43 -2.79 1.32 9.44
CA PRO A 43 -3.31 1.37 10.80
C PRO A 43 -2.23 1.16 11.87
#